data_AF-A0A6L7A185-F1
#
_entry.id   AF-A0A6L7A185-F1
#
_cell.length_a   1.000
_cell.length_b   1.000
_cell.length_c   1.000
_cell.angle_alpha   90.00
_cell.angle_beta   90.00
_cell.angle_gamma   90.00
#
_symmetry.space_group_name_H-M   'P 1'
#
loop_
_entity.id
_entity.type
_entity.pdbx_description
1 polymer ?
#
loop_
_entity_poly.entity_id
_entity_poly.type
_entity_poly.pdbx_seq_one_letter_code
_entity_poly.pdbx_strand_id
1 'polypeptide(L)'
;QLGDEVKIEYKHPLPKKFDLVITAKAYGNNASRPIPVRVGNEEQTLVLGNEVTTTTLHFDNPTDADTLVIVPPEPVSTNEGNILGHSPRKLGIGMVEIKVVEREG
;
A
#
# COMPACT_ATOMS: atom_id res chain seq x y z
N GLN A 1 -11.34 2.39 -14.78
CA GLN A 1 -11.75 2.75 -13.41
C GLN A 1 -10.74 2.10 -12.48
N LEU A 2 -9.79 2.87 -11.95
CA LEU A 2 -8.84 2.37 -10.94
C LEU A 2 -9.62 2.29 -9.62
N GLY A 3 -9.73 1.10 -9.04
CA GLY A 3 -10.43 0.87 -7.77
C GLY A 3 -9.82 1.73 -6.66
N ASP A 4 -10.67 2.18 -5.72
CA ASP A 4 -10.36 3.17 -4.68
C ASP A 4 -8.92 3.08 -4.16
N GLU A 5 -8.16 4.16 -4.37
CA GLU A 5 -6.74 4.29 -4.02
C GLU A 5 -6.58 4.49 -2.50
N VAL A 6 -5.59 3.85 -1.91
CA VAL A 6 -5.13 4.19 -0.55
C VAL A 6 -4.01 5.21 -0.68
N LYS A 7 -4.19 6.39 -0.06
CA LYS A 7 -3.18 7.45 0.00
C LYS A 7 -2.74 7.66 1.45
N ILE A 8 -1.43 7.64 1.67
CA ILE A 8 -0.81 7.94 2.96
C ILE A 8 0.08 9.17 2.74
N GLU A 9 -0.34 10.29 3.31
CA GLU A 9 0.37 11.57 3.25
C GLU A 9 1.24 11.72 4.50
N TYR A 10 2.53 11.96 4.31
CA TYR A 10 3.50 12.18 5.38
C TYR A 10 3.69 13.68 5.62
N LYS A 11 3.93 14.07 6.88
CA LYS A 11 4.16 15.47 7.25
C LYS A 11 5.42 16.08 6.60
N HIS A 12 6.40 15.23 6.31
CA HIS A 12 7.65 15.58 5.65
C HIS A 12 7.83 14.69 4.43
N PRO A 13 8.57 15.14 3.40
CA PRO A 13 8.95 14.29 2.28
C PRO A 13 9.52 12.96 2.72
N LEU A 14 9.19 11.90 1.98
CA LEU A 14 9.84 10.60 2.14
C LEU A 14 11.33 10.73 1.77
N PRO A 15 12.23 9.91 2.36
CA PRO A 15 13.66 9.99 2.07
C PRO A 15 13.96 9.87 0.56
N LYS A 16 15.10 10.42 0.12
CA LYS A 16 15.51 10.36 -1.30
C LYS A 16 15.69 8.93 -1.80
N LYS A 17 16.11 8.02 -0.93
CA LYS A 17 16.21 6.58 -1.17
C LYS A 17 15.75 5.86 0.07
N PHE A 18 14.84 4.92 -0.07
CA PHE A 18 14.34 4.17 1.08
C PHE A 18 13.83 2.80 0.69
N ASP A 19 13.70 1.97 1.71
CA ASP A 19 12.98 0.71 1.68
C ASP A 19 11.60 0.93 2.30
N LEU A 20 10.59 0.51 1.56
CA LEU A 20 9.23 0.39 2.06
C LEU A 20 9.03 -1.07 2.48
N VAL A 21 9.08 -1.32 3.79
CA VAL A 21 8.86 -2.65 4.38
C VAL A 21 7.39 -2.76 4.75
N ILE A 22 6.69 -3.66 4.07
CA ILE A 22 5.24 -3.85 4.19
C ILE A 22 4.99 -5.24 4.78
N THR A 23 4.28 -5.31 5.91
CA THR A 23 3.73 -6.55 6.43
C THR A 23 2.22 -6.54 6.24
N ALA A 24 1.71 -7.40 5.35
CA ALA A 24 0.31 -7.41 4.95
C ALA A 24 -0.11 -8.75 4.33
N LYS A 25 -1.41 -8.87 4.06
CA LYS A 25 -2.01 -9.90 3.19
C LYS A 25 -2.97 -9.27 2.20
N ALA A 26 -3.21 -9.92 1.06
CA ALA A 26 -4.28 -9.53 0.16
C ALA A 26 -5.65 -9.85 0.75
N TYR A 27 -6.66 -9.08 0.36
CA TYR A 27 -8.05 -9.35 0.68
C TYR A 27 -8.80 -9.88 -0.54
N GLY A 28 -9.48 -11.02 -0.39
CA GLY A 28 -10.31 -11.62 -1.44
C GLY A 28 -9.53 -11.86 -2.74
N ASN A 29 -10.11 -11.44 -3.86
CA ASN A 29 -9.54 -11.65 -5.20
C ASN A 29 -8.27 -10.84 -5.49
N ASN A 30 -7.79 -10.00 -4.56
CA ASN A 30 -6.51 -9.31 -4.73
C ASN A 30 -5.31 -10.24 -4.52
N ALA A 31 -5.53 -11.45 -3.96
CA ALA A 31 -4.46 -12.41 -3.72
C ALA A 31 -3.81 -12.86 -5.04
N SER A 32 -2.46 -12.92 -5.04
CA SER A 32 -1.62 -13.26 -6.19
C SER A 32 -1.78 -12.33 -7.40
N ARG A 33 -2.37 -11.14 -7.21
CA ARG A 33 -2.49 -10.12 -8.26
C ARG A 33 -1.49 -8.99 -8.01
N PRO A 34 -1.00 -8.34 -9.08
CA PRO A 34 -0.13 -7.19 -8.95
C PRO A 34 -0.89 -6.01 -8.34
N ILE A 35 -0.29 -5.41 -7.32
CA ILE A 35 -0.78 -4.22 -6.62
C ILE A 35 0.26 -3.12 -6.83
N PRO A 36 -0.03 -2.10 -7.66
CA PRO A 36 0.82 -0.94 -7.80
C PRO A 36 1.00 -0.17 -6.50
N VAL A 37 2.24 0.16 -6.19
CA VAL A 37 2.66 1.03 -5.07
C VAL A 37 3.48 2.17 -5.65
N ARG A 38 3.10 3.42 -5.39
CA ARG A 38 3.69 4.61 -6.00
C ARG A 38 4.19 5.62 -4.99
N VAL A 39 5.30 6.27 -5.33
CA VAL A 39 5.90 7.40 -4.61
C VAL A 39 6.39 8.40 -5.66
N GLY A 40 5.75 9.56 -5.73
CA GLY A 40 6.03 10.52 -6.81
C GLY A 40 5.81 9.89 -8.19
N ASN A 41 6.88 9.83 -9.00
CA ASN A 41 6.86 9.23 -10.34
C ASN A 41 7.33 7.77 -10.37
N GLU A 42 7.74 7.21 -9.24
CA GLU A 42 8.20 5.83 -9.17
C GLU A 42 7.03 4.90 -8.80
N GLU A 43 7.00 3.73 -9.46
CA GLU A 43 6.03 2.67 -9.20
C GLU A 43 6.75 1.34 -9.03
N GLN A 44 6.38 0.59 -8.00
CA GLN A 44 6.77 -0.81 -7.82
C GLN A 44 5.54 -1.70 -7.64
N THR A 45 5.71 -2.97 -7.97
CA THR A 45 4.65 -3.96 -7.85
C THR A 45 4.79 -4.73 -6.55
N LEU A 46 3.74 -4.71 -5.74
CA LEU A 46 3.55 -5.61 -4.61
C LEU A 46 2.70 -6.81 -5.04
N VAL A 47 3.07 -8.02 -4.63
CA VAL A 47 2.23 -9.22 -4.79
C VAL A 47 2.05 -9.86 -3.43
N LEU A 48 0.80 -9.97 -2.96
CA LEU A 48 0.46 -10.54 -1.66
C LEU A 48 -0.39 -11.80 -1.84
N GLY A 49 -0.21 -12.77 -0.94
CA GLY A 49 -1.09 -13.94 -0.81
C GLY A 49 -2.20 -13.71 0.21
N ASN A 50 -2.90 -14.78 0.59
CA ASN A 50 -3.91 -14.75 1.66
C ASN A 50 -3.32 -14.80 3.07
N GLU A 51 -2.04 -15.17 3.18
CA GLU A 51 -1.30 -15.19 4.44
C GLU A 51 -0.53 -13.88 4.64
N VAL A 52 -0.31 -13.52 5.90
CA VAL A 52 0.49 -12.34 6.25
C VAL A 52 1.95 -12.61 5.92
N THR A 53 2.52 -11.75 5.09
CA THR A 53 3.93 -11.80 4.69
C THR A 53 4.56 -10.42 4.79
N THR A 54 5.88 -10.37 4.96
CA THR A 54 6.66 -9.15 4.87
C THR A 54 7.34 -9.07 3.50
N THR A 55 7.20 -7.93 2.82
CA THR A 55 7.83 -7.64 1.53
C THR A 55 8.50 -6.28 1.58
N THR A 56 9.68 -6.17 0.99
CA THR A 56 10.42 -4.91 0.87
C THR A 56 10.37 -4.43 -0.58
N LEU A 57 10.00 -3.17 -0.76
CA LEU A 57 10.07 -2.44 -2.04
C LEU A 57 11.12 -1.33 -1.91
N HIS A 58 11.80 -0.99 -3.01
CA HIS A 58 13.05 -0.20 -2.97
C HIS A 58 12.96 1.12 -3.73
N PHE A 59 12.51 2.20 -3.10
CA PHE A 59 12.20 3.44 -3.82
C PHE A 59 13.40 4.41 -3.93
N ASP A 60 13.45 5.14 -5.04
CA ASP A 60 14.17 6.38 -5.33
C ASP A 60 13.16 7.54 -5.49
N ASN A 61 13.20 8.52 -4.59
CA ASN A 61 12.29 9.66 -4.54
C ASN A 61 13.03 11.00 -4.79
N PRO A 62 13.51 11.27 -6.02
CA PRO A 62 14.27 12.49 -6.30
C PRO A 62 13.42 13.76 -6.22
N THR A 63 12.08 13.63 -6.32
CA THR A 63 11.13 14.75 -6.37
C THR A 63 10.62 15.22 -5.00
N ASP A 64 11.15 14.68 -3.90
CA ASP A 64 10.67 15.00 -2.54
C ASP A 64 9.17 14.73 -2.36
N ALA A 65 8.65 13.66 -2.98
CA ALA A 65 7.27 13.26 -2.76
C ALA A 65 7.07 12.84 -1.30
N ASP A 66 5.92 13.20 -0.75
CA ASP A 66 5.50 12.94 0.63
C ASP A 66 4.34 11.94 0.70
N THR A 67 3.88 11.44 -0.45
CA THR A 67 2.68 10.63 -0.56
C THR A 67 3.01 9.25 -1.08
N LEU A 68 2.58 8.23 -0.34
CA LEU A 68 2.58 6.83 -0.75
C LEU A 68 1.17 6.46 -1.24
N VAL A 69 1.08 5.93 -2.46
CA VAL A 69 -0.21 5.49 -3.05
C VAL A 69 -0.18 3.99 -3.30
N ILE A 70 -1.21 3.28 -2.84
CA ILE A 70 -1.38 1.83 -3.06
C ILE A 70 -2.72 1.61 -3.75
N VAL A 71 -2.72 0.86 -4.86
CA VAL A 71 -3.93 0.66 -5.68
C VAL A 71 -4.25 -0.83 -5.83
N PRO A 72 -5.05 -1.42 -4.94
CA PRO A 72 -5.54 -2.79 -5.12
C PRO A 72 -6.39 -2.90 -6.40
N PRO A 73 -6.24 -3.97 -7.21
CA PRO A 73 -6.95 -4.07 -8.49
C PRO A 73 -8.45 -4.39 -8.35
N GLU A 74 -8.86 -5.10 -7.29
CA GLU A 74 -10.26 -5.51 -7.04
C GLU A 74 -10.67 -5.26 -5.58
N PRO A 75 -10.75 -4.00 -5.13
CA PRO A 75 -11.18 -3.70 -3.76
C PRO A 75 -12.66 -4.04 -3.58
N VAL A 76 -12.99 -4.81 -2.53
CA VAL A 76 -14.35 -5.33 -2.29
C VAL A 76 -15.03 -4.54 -1.18
N SER A 77 -16.29 -4.13 -1.39
CA SER A 77 -17.09 -3.48 -0.35
C SER A 77 -17.53 -4.52 0.68
N THR A 78 -17.16 -4.33 1.95
CA THR A 78 -17.45 -5.26 3.04
C THR A 78 -17.74 -4.50 4.34
N ASN A 79 -18.54 -5.14 5.21
CA ASN A 79 -18.80 -4.67 6.57
C ASN A 79 -17.83 -5.28 7.60
N GLU A 80 -16.88 -6.10 7.15
CA GLU A 80 -15.86 -6.68 8.01
C GLU A 80 -15.06 -5.58 8.72
N GLY A 81 -14.99 -5.66 10.05
CA GLY A 81 -14.35 -4.64 10.89
C GLY A 81 -15.04 -3.26 10.90
N ASN A 82 -16.26 -3.15 10.36
CA ASN A 82 -17.01 -1.90 10.33
C ASN A 82 -17.79 -1.66 11.62
N ILE A 83 -18.05 -0.39 11.95
CA ILE A 83 -18.88 0.00 13.09
C ILE A 83 -20.34 0.02 12.62
N LEU A 84 -21.24 -0.57 13.41
CA LEU A 84 -22.68 -0.56 13.15
C LEU A 84 -23.17 0.86 12.85
N GLY A 85 -23.86 1.04 11.72
CA GLY A 85 -24.39 2.33 11.27
C GLY A 85 -23.51 3.12 10.28
N HIS A 86 -22.31 2.62 9.93
CA HIS A 86 -21.45 3.22 8.91
C HIS A 86 -21.55 2.49 7.56
N SER A 87 -21.29 3.22 6.46
CA SER A 87 -21.19 2.63 5.12
C SER A 87 -20.10 1.55 5.05
N PRO A 88 -20.27 0.49 4.24
CA PRO A 88 -19.25 -0.54 4.04
C PRO A 88 -17.92 0.06 3.58
N ARG A 89 -16.81 -0.50 4.07
CA ARG A 89 -15.46 -0.11 3.63
C ARG A 89 -15.07 -0.93 2.41
N LYS A 90 -14.26 -0.36 1.52
CA LYS A 90 -13.60 -1.15 0.49
C LYS A 90 -12.27 -1.69 1.02
N LEU A 91 -12.12 -3.02 1.01
CA LEU A 91 -10.90 -3.70 1.42
C LEU A 91 -10.25 -4.35 0.19
N GLY A 92 -8.96 -4.05 0.00
CA GLY A 92 -8.11 -4.76 -0.96
C GLY A 92 -6.88 -5.40 -0.32
N ILE A 93 -6.42 -4.85 0.82
CA ILE A 93 -5.24 -5.30 1.55
C ILE A 93 -5.55 -5.28 3.05
N GLY A 94 -5.23 -6.36 3.75
CA GLY A 94 -5.17 -6.39 5.21
C GLY A 94 -3.79 -5.95 5.66
N MET A 95 -3.64 -4.65 5.96
CA MET A 95 -2.37 -4.06 6.40
C MET A 95 -2.10 -4.35 7.87
N VAL A 96 -0.89 -4.83 8.19
CA VAL A 96 -0.42 -5.03 9.58
C VAL A 96 0.58 -3.94 9.95
N GLU A 97 1.57 -3.70 9.10
CA GLU A 97 2.65 -2.74 9.36
C GLU A 97 3.19 -2.15 8.06
N ILE A 98 3.54 -0.87 8.09
CA ILE A 98 4.34 -0.19 7.08
C ILE A 98 5.51 0.49 7.78
N LYS A 99 6.73 0.27 7.28
CA LYS A 99 7.93 1.01 7.70
C LYS A 99 8.60 1.64 6.49
N VAL A 100 9.04 2.88 6.68
CA VAL A 100 9.93 3.58 5.77
C VAL A 100 11.31 3.56 6.41
N VAL A 101 12.28 2.92 5.75
CA VAL A 101 13.65 2.79 6.22
C VAL A 101 14.56 3.49 5.22
N GLU A 102 15.15 4.61 5.61
CA GLU A 102 16.10 5.33 4.76
C GLU A 102 17.28 4.41 4.39
N ARG A 103 17.66 4.42 3.11
CA ARG A 103 18.84 3.69 2.62
C ARG A 103 19.99 4.66 2.48
N GLU A 104 21.09 4.39 3.18
CA GLU A 104 22.35 5.09 2.92
C GLU A 104 22.83 4.77 1.49
N GLY A 105 23.31 5.80 0.80
CA GLY A 105 23.81 5.74 -0.56
C GLY A 105 25.33 5.73 -0.62
#